data_AF-A0A7S1M1K8-F1
#
_entry.id   AF-A0A7S1M1K8-F1
#
_cell.length_a   1.000
_cell.length_b   1.000
_cell.length_c   1.000
_cell.angle_alpha   90.00
_cell.angle_beta   90.00
_cell.angle_gamma   90.00
#
_symmetry.space_group_name_H-M   'P 1'
#
loop_
_entity.id
_entity.type
_entity.pdbx_description
1 polymer ?
#
loop_
_entity_poly.entity_id
_entity_poly.type
_entity_poly.pdbx_seq_one_letter_code
_entity_poly.pdbx_strand_id
1 'polypeptide(L)'
;LPWRCALPPKPLPTLPPHPPPPAAAMALSRMAAKVACCALGVSLCGGSAVPFSDDSSALVQSALSAHQSAGARTGLSRTQVVQSLASRQIPVLPPFDCDAHEKLCQAPFNCQTFSAPQLMAQTIAQRGLAANGEANLKTWCLAPGYEDYIHACIVEKDLVKAG
;
A
#
# COMPACT_ATOMS: atom_id res chain seq x y z
N LEU A 1 -18.59 -22.69 -1.40
CA LEU A 1 -17.77 -23.22 -0.28
C LEU A 1 -16.25 -23.35 -0.61
N PRO A 2 -15.55 -22.34 -1.18
CA PRO A 2 -14.08 -22.35 -1.30
C PRO A 2 -13.31 -21.61 -0.17
N TRP A 3 -14.01 -20.92 0.73
CA TRP A 3 -13.39 -19.98 1.69
C TRP A 3 -12.81 -20.60 2.97
N ARG A 4 -12.98 -21.90 3.20
CA ARG A 4 -12.50 -22.56 4.44
C ARG A 4 -10.99 -22.82 4.46
N CYS A 5 -10.29 -22.50 3.37
CA CYS A 5 -8.85 -22.63 3.22
C CYS A 5 -8.02 -21.43 3.71
N ALA A 6 -8.66 -20.46 4.35
CA ALA A 6 -7.92 -19.44 5.07
C ALA A 6 -7.15 -20.15 6.21
N LEU A 7 -5.82 -20.00 6.21
CA LEU A 7 -4.99 -20.37 7.35
C LEU A 7 -5.67 -19.89 8.64
N PRO A 8 -5.63 -20.68 9.74
CA PRO A 8 -6.10 -20.18 11.03
C PRO A 8 -5.43 -18.83 11.26
N PRO A 9 -6.17 -17.78 11.65
CA PRO A 9 -5.62 -16.45 11.77
C PRO A 9 -4.44 -16.53 12.72
N LYS A 10 -3.23 -16.34 12.19
CA LYS A 10 -2.04 -16.21 13.02
C LYS A 10 -2.33 -15.04 13.95
N PRO A 11 -2.18 -15.17 15.28
CA PRO A 11 -2.42 -14.07 16.19
C PRO A 11 -1.62 -12.87 15.69
N LEU A 12 -2.34 -11.82 15.29
CA LEU A 12 -1.70 -10.59 14.83
C LEU A 12 -0.78 -10.12 15.95
N PRO A 13 0.48 -9.76 15.66
CA PRO A 13 1.30 -9.10 16.66
C PRO A 13 0.50 -7.90 17.18
N THR A 14 0.22 -7.91 18.48
CA THR A 14 -0.45 -6.81 19.16
C THR A 14 0.31 -5.54 18.83
N LEU A 15 -0.31 -4.69 18.01
CA LEU A 15 0.24 -3.37 17.73
C LEU A 15 0.41 -2.65 19.08
N PRO A 16 1.55 -1.99 19.31
CA PRO A 16 1.69 -1.15 20.49
C PRO A 16 0.57 -0.10 20.48
N PRO A 17 0.03 0.26 21.66
CA PRO A 17 -1.02 1.26 21.75
C PRO A 17 -0.57 2.55 21.05
N HIS A 18 -1.41 3.07 20.16
CA HIS A 18 -1.16 4.35 19.53
C HIS A 18 -1.02 5.42 20.61
N PRO A 19 -0.01 6.30 20.55
CA PRO A 19 0.06 7.45 21.42
C PRO A 19 -1.22 8.29 21.22
N PRO A 20 -1.81 8.84 22.30
CA PRO A 20 -2.97 9.70 22.18
C PRO A 20 -2.65 10.89 21.28
N PRO A 21 -3.62 11.37 20.47
CA PRO A 21 -3.42 12.57 19.68
C PRO A 21 -3.00 13.73 20.59
N PRO A 22 -2.05 14.59 20.17
CA PRO A 22 -1.69 15.75 20.95
C PRO A 22 -2.95 16.58 21.18
N ALA A 23 -3.28 16.80 22.46
CA ALA A 23 -4.39 17.67 22.84
C ALA A 23 -4.20 19.01 22.13
N ALA A 24 -5.19 19.41 21.35
CA ALA A 24 -5.23 20.71 20.69
C ALA A 24 -5.26 21.79 21.79
N ALA A 25 -4.06 22.24 22.20
CA ALA A 25 -3.91 23.40 23.03
C ALA A 25 -4.29 24.61 22.18
N MET A 26 -5.55 25.02 22.29
CA MET A 26 -5.99 26.31 21.77
C MET A 26 -5.25 27.41 22.53
N ALA A 27 -4.10 27.82 21.98
CA ALA A 27 -3.37 28.99 22.43
C ALA A 27 -4.17 30.24 22.03
N LEU A 28 -5.01 30.71 22.94
CA LEU A 28 -5.72 31.97 22.84
C LEU A 28 -4.69 33.12 22.98
N SER A 29 -4.02 33.46 21.88
CA SER A 29 -3.03 34.53 21.85
C SER A 29 -3.74 35.88 21.91
N ARG A 30 -3.83 36.45 23.12
CA ARG A 30 -4.22 37.85 23.36
C ARG A 30 -3.07 38.75 22.91
N MET A 31 -3.04 39.14 21.64
CA MET A 31 -2.19 40.24 21.19
C MET A 31 -2.78 41.56 21.68
N ALA A 32 -2.28 42.03 22.81
CA ALA A 32 -2.49 43.38 23.29
C ALA A 32 -1.83 44.35 22.32
N ALA A 33 -2.65 45.19 21.70
CA ALA A 33 -2.21 46.31 20.88
C ALA A 33 -1.37 47.27 21.72
N LYS A 34 -0.07 47.37 21.42
CA LYS A 34 0.73 48.55 21.72
C LYS A 34 1.05 49.27 20.43
N VAL A 35 0.14 50.18 20.12
CA VAL A 35 0.35 51.31 19.21
C VAL A 35 1.49 52.14 19.79
N ALA A 36 2.61 52.21 19.06
CA ALA A 36 3.63 53.22 19.30
C ALA A 36 4.00 53.83 17.94
N CYS A 37 3.56 55.08 17.79
CA CYS A 37 3.78 55.95 16.66
C CYS A 37 5.28 56.12 16.36
N CYS A 38 5.68 55.83 15.13
CA CYS A 38 6.73 56.59 14.46
C CYS A 38 6.11 57.22 13.22
N ALA A 39 5.92 58.52 13.33
CA ALA A 39 5.30 59.38 12.36
C ALA A 39 6.28 59.73 11.22
N LEU A 40 5.66 60.09 10.09
CA LEU A 40 6.16 60.88 8.97
C LEU A 40 6.94 60.12 7.88
N GLY A 41 6.22 59.76 6.81
CA GLY A 41 6.85 59.66 5.49
C GLY A 41 6.16 58.77 4.44
N VAL A 42 5.08 59.28 3.85
CA VAL A 42 4.70 59.06 2.42
C VAL A 42 3.94 57.78 2.02
N SER A 43 2.83 58.05 1.34
CA SER A 43 2.08 57.26 0.33
C SER A 43 0.88 56.43 0.76
N LEU A 44 -0.28 56.91 0.31
CA LEU A 44 -1.58 56.28 0.33
C LEU A 44 -1.72 55.19 -0.76
N CYS A 45 -2.55 54.20 -0.43
CA CYS A 45 -3.26 53.25 -1.31
C CYS A 45 -2.50 52.03 -1.86
N GLY A 46 -2.82 50.86 -1.29
CA GLY A 46 -2.54 49.55 -1.89
C GLY A 46 -2.68 48.42 -0.87
N GLY A 47 -3.90 47.96 -0.63
CA GLY A 47 -4.23 46.97 0.40
C GLY A 47 -3.35 45.73 0.34
N SER A 48 -2.59 45.48 1.40
CA SER A 48 -1.98 44.18 1.64
C SER A 48 -3.08 43.23 2.09
N ALA A 49 -3.68 42.54 1.13
CA ALA A 49 -4.35 41.28 1.39
C ALA A 49 -3.32 40.35 2.02
N VAL A 50 -3.41 40.14 3.32
CA VAL A 50 -2.75 39.02 3.99
C VAL A 50 -3.26 37.75 3.30
N PRO A 51 -2.40 36.94 2.64
CA PRO A 51 -2.85 35.67 2.11
C PRO A 51 -3.27 34.83 3.31
N PHE A 52 -4.54 34.43 3.33
CA PHE A 52 -5.03 33.36 4.19
C PHE A 52 -4.25 32.12 3.77
N SER A 53 -3.15 31.85 4.48
CA SER A 53 -2.31 30.70 4.24
C SER A 53 -3.13 29.48 4.61
N ASP A 54 -3.45 28.66 3.61
CA ASP A 54 -4.26 27.47 3.74
C ASP A 54 -3.50 26.44 4.59
N ASP A 55 -3.79 26.38 5.89
CA ASP A 55 -3.14 25.49 6.88
C ASP A 55 -3.21 24.00 6.50
N SER A 56 -4.14 23.64 5.61
CA SER A 56 -4.27 22.33 5.01
C SER A 56 -2.98 21.91 4.27
N SER A 57 -2.33 22.86 3.59
CA SER A 57 -1.11 22.61 2.83
C SER A 57 0.08 22.32 3.74
N ALA A 58 0.18 23.00 4.89
CA ALA A 58 1.25 22.77 5.87
C ALA A 58 1.18 21.37 6.51
N LEU A 59 -0.03 20.84 6.73
CA LEU A 59 -0.22 19.48 7.22
C LEU A 59 0.21 18.44 6.18
N VAL A 60 -0.11 18.64 4.91
CA VAL A 60 0.35 17.75 3.83
C VAL A 60 1.87 17.84 3.67
N GLN A 61 2.44 19.04 3.71
CA GLN A 61 3.88 19.26 3.57
C GLN A 61 4.66 18.61 4.73
N SER A 62 4.15 18.73 5.96
CA SER A 62 4.77 18.15 7.15
C SER A 62 4.68 16.62 7.16
N ALA A 63 3.53 16.04 6.80
CA ALA A 63 3.37 14.61 6.66
C ALA A 63 4.27 14.04 5.56
N LEU A 64 4.37 14.73 4.41
CA LEU A 64 5.24 14.34 3.31
C LEU A 64 6.72 14.40 3.71
N SER A 65 7.13 15.43 4.46
CA SER A 65 8.52 15.59 4.93
C SER A 65 8.89 14.57 6.00
N ALA A 66 7.96 14.22 6.90
CA ALA A 66 8.15 13.14 7.88
C ALA A 66 8.28 11.76 7.21
N HIS A 67 7.54 11.52 6.12
CA HIS A 67 7.73 10.31 5.31
C HIS A 67 9.06 10.28 4.56
N GLN A 68 9.56 11.43 4.10
CA GLN A 68 10.87 11.51 3.43
C GLN A 68 12.02 11.16 4.36
N SER A 69 11.99 11.60 5.62
CA SER A 69 13.03 11.25 6.60
C SER A 69 12.92 9.79 7.06
N ALA A 70 11.72 9.20 7.08
CA ALA A 70 11.53 7.77 7.34
C ALA A 70 12.00 6.88 6.16
N GLY A 71 11.82 7.34 4.92
CA GLY A 71 12.27 6.64 3.70
C GLY A 71 13.79 6.58 3.53
N ALA A 72 14.56 7.45 4.20
CA ALA A 72 16.01 7.41 4.18
C ALA A 72 16.61 6.10 4.75
N ARG A 73 15.83 5.34 5.55
CA ARG A 73 16.28 4.05 6.12
C ARG A 73 16.18 2.86 5.16
N THR A 74 15.37 2.94 4.11
CA THR A 74 15.23 1.84 3.13
C THR A 74 16.20 1.97 1.96
N GLY A 75 17.02 3.04 1.90
CA GLY A 75 18.05 3.24 0.88
C GLY A 75 17.52 3.43 -0.55
N LEU A 76 16.20 3.36 -0.76
CA LEU A 76 15.55 3.52 -2.06
C LEU A 76 15.11 4.97 -2.22
N SER A 77 15.87 5.74 -2.99
CA SER A 77 15.47 7.11 -3.34
C SER A 77 14.15 7.10 -4.10
N ARG A 78 13.27 8.08 -3.87
CA ARG A 78 12.05 8.29 -4.65
C ARG A 78 12.34 8.34 -6.16
N THR A 79 13.51 8.87 -6.53
CA THR A 79 13.96 8.87 -7.94
C THR A 79 14.22 7.48 -8.46
N GLN A 80 14.75 6.54 -7.66
CA GLN A 80 14.93 5.14 -8.08
C GLN A 80 13.61 4.42 -8.27
N VAL A 81 12.60 4.68 -7.44
CA VAL A 81 11.25 4.10 -7.62
C VAL A 81 10.58 4.66 -8.88
N VAL A 82 10.70 5.97 -9.12
CA VAL A 82 10.18 6.58 -10.35
C VAL A 82 10.95 6.07 -11.56
N GLN A 83 12.27 5.87 -11.45
CA GLN A 83 13.10 5.38 -12.54
C GLN A 83 12.89 3.89 -12.82
N SER A 84 12.62 3.07 -11.81
CA SER A 84 12.24 1.66 -12.01
C SER A 84 10.86 1.55 -12.67
N LEU A 85 9.90 2.38 -12.26
CA LEU A 85 8.60 2.49 -12.93
C LEU A 85 8.72 3.03 -14.36
N ALA A 86 9.55 4.06 -14.57
CA ALA A 86 9.77 4.68 -15.88
C ALA A 86 10.50 3.73 -16.84
N SER A 87 11.43 2.92 -16.34
CA SER A 87 12.16 1.93 -17.14
C SER A 87 11.30 0.75 -17.57
N ARG A 88 10.08 0.58 -17.01
CA ARG A 88 9.17 -0.55 -17.29
C ARG A 88 9.88 -1.90 -17.28
N GLN A 89 10.97 -2.05 -16.53
CA GLN A 89 11.62 -3.34 -16.33
C GLN A 89 10.76 -4.14 -15.35
N ILE A 90 9.60 -4.58 -15.82
CA ILE A 90 8.81 -5.58 -15.14
C ILE A 90 9.65 -6.85 -15.21
N PRO A 91 10.03 -7.45 -14.07
CA PRO A 91 10.74 -8.71 -14.07
C PRO A 91 9.97 -9.70 -14.96
N VAL A 92 10.63 -10.21 -15.99
CA VAL A 92 10.05 -11.29 -16.79
C VAL A 92 10.15 -12.53 -15.92
N LEU A 93 9.04 -12.90 -15.27
CA LEU A 93 8.99 -14.18 -14.58
C LEU A 93 9.11 -15.30 -15.63
N PRO A 94 9.87 -16.36 -15.34
CA PRO A 94 9.93 -17.52 -16.21
C PRO A 94 8.53 -18.15 -16.35
N PRO A 95 8.30 -18.93 -17.42
CA PRO A 95 7.12 -19.78 -17.51
C PRO A 95 6.98 -20.69 -16.28
N PHE A 96 5.76 -21.06 -15.94
CA PHE A 96 5.50 -21.97 -14.84
C PHE A 96 6.01 -23.39 -15.18
N ASP A 97 6.75 -24.00 -14.27
CA ASP A 97 7.31 -25.34 -14.44
C ASP A 97 6.36 -26.41 -13.90
N CYS A 98 5.68 -27.12 -14.80
CA CYS A 98 4.76 -28.19 -14.43
C CYS A 98 5.45 -29.47 -13.99
N ASP A 99 6.71 -29.69 -14.37
CA ASP A 99 7.46 -30.87 -13.96
C ASP A 99 7.86 -30.76 -12.48
N ALA A 100 8.11 -29.53 -12.01
CA ALA A 100 8.36 -29.23 -10.61
C ALA A 100 7.08 -29.15 -9.76
N HIS A 101 5.93 -28.80 -10.37
CA HIS A 101 4.69 -28.47 -9.67
C HIS A 101 3.45 -29.05 -10.36
N GLU A 102 3.39 -30.37 -10.45
CA GLU A 102 2.38 -31.10 -11.22
C GLU A 102 0.95 -30.80 -10.75
N LYS A 103 0.70 -30.72 -9.44
CA LYS A 103 -0.65 -30.53 -8.88
C LYS A 103 -1.21 -29.14 -9.20
N LEU A 104 -0.34 -28.15 -9.39
CA LEU A 104 -0.71 -26.79 -9.80
C LEU A 104 -1.02 -26.67 -11.30
N CYS A 105 -0.54 -27.61 -12.12
CA CYS A 105 -0.89 -27.65 -13.54
C CYS A 105 -2.21 -28.39 -13.82
N GLN A 106 -2.77 -29.07 -12.82
CA GLN A 106 -4.07 -29.69 -12.90
C GLN A 106 -5.21 -28.72 -12.53
N ALA A 107 -6.44 -29.10 -12.85
CA ALA A 107 -7.61 -28.38 -12.37
C ALA A 107 -7.68 -28.45 -10.83
N PRO A 108 -8.10 -27.38 -10.14
CA PRO A 108 -8.69 -26.15 -10.68
C PRO A 108 -7.70 -25.02 -10.99
N PHE A 109 -6.40 -25.21 -10.72
CA PHE A 109 -5.39 -24.14 -10.78
C PHE A 109 -4.96 -23.81 -12.21
N ASN A 110 -4.73 -24.81 -13.05
CA ASN A 110 -4.39 -24.67 -14.46
C ASN A 110 -3.20 -23.71 -14.72
N CYS A 111 -2.10 -23.86 -13.97
CA CYS A 111 -0.91 -23.00 -14.06
C CYS A 111 -0.07 -23.19 -15.34
N GLN A 112 -0.32 -24.21 -16.17
CA GLN A 112 0.35 -24.38 -17.47
C GLN A 112 0.04 -23.25 -18.47
N THR A 113 -1.07 -22.53 -18.28
CA THR A 113 -1.45 -21.35 -19.08
C THR A 113 -1.12 -20.03 -18.38
N PHE A 114 -0.36 -20.11 -17.28
CA PHE A 114 -0.07 -18.96 -16.44
C PHE A 114 0.94 -18.01 -17.10
N SER A 115 0.60 -16.73 -17.09
CA SER A 115 1.51 -15.64 -17.43
C SER A 115 1.40 -14.59 -16.32
N ALA A 116 2.50 -14.36 -15.59
CA ALA A 116 2.50 -13.40 -14.49
C ALA A 116 2.14 -11.97 -14.95
N PRO A 117 2.65 -11.45 -16.09
CA PRO A 117 2.21 -10.16 -16.62
C PRO A 117 0.70 -10.13 -16.89
N GLN A 118 0.15 -11.22 -17.44
CA GLN A 118 -1.28 -11.31 -17.74
C GLN A 118 -2.13 -11.35 -16.46
N LEU A 119 -1.74 -12.14 -15.45
CA LEU A 119 -2.44 -12.20 -14.18
C LEU A 119 -2.45 -10.83 -13.48
N MET A 120 -1.29 -10.17 -13.41
CA MET A 120 -1.14 -8.87 -12.77
C MET A 120 -1.96 -7.79 -13.49
N ALA A 121 -1.84 -7.71 -14.82
CA ALA A 121 -2.50 -6.67 -15.62
C ALA A 121 -4.02 -6.88 -15.75
N GLN A 122 -4.47 -8.11 -15.96
CA GLN A 122 -5.88 -8.38 -16.27
C GLN A 122 -6.68 -8.78 -15.04
N THR A 123 -6.09 -9.53 -14.11
CA THR A 123 -6.88 -10.11 -13.02
C THR A 123 -6.76 -9.30 -11.74
N ILE A 124 -5.54 -9.07 -11.25
CA ILE A 124 -5.35 -8.39 -9.97
C ILE A 124 -5.72 -6.92 -10.09
N ALA A 125 -5.24 -6.24 -11.12
CA ALA A 125 -5.51 -4.81 -11.30
C ALA A 125 -7.01 -4.51 -11.57
N GLN A 126 -7.72 -5.38 -12.28
CA GLN A 126 -9.12 -5.10 -12.66
C GLN A 126 -10.15 -5.72 -11.72
N ARG A 127 -9.85 -6.89 -11.13
CA ARG A 127 -10.82 -7.70 -10.40
C ARG A 127 -10.37 -8.10 -9.00
N GLY A 128 -9.14 -7.73 -8.60
CA GLY A 128 -8.53 -8.16 -7.35
C GLY A 128 -8.24 -9.66 -7.33
N LEU A 129 -7.98 -10.19 -6.14
CA LEU A 129 -7.72 -11.62 -5.92
C LEU A 129 -8.99 -12.48 -5.89
N ALA A 130 -10.16 -11.84 -5.84
CA ALA A 130 -11.46 -12.51 -5.75
C ALA A 130 -12.46 -11.93 -6.76
N ALA A 131 -12.19 -12.15 -8.04
CA ALA A 131 -13.07 -11.73 -9.12
C ALA A 131 -14.47 -12.35 -8.94
N ASN A 132 -15.51 -11.52 -8.90
CA ASN A 132 -16.92 -11.95 -8.78
C ASN A 132 -17.29 -12.65 -7.47
N GLY A 133 -16.56 -12.41 -6.38
CA GLY A 133 -16.85 -13.07 -5.10
C GLY A 133 -16.41 -14.53 -5.05
N GLU A 134 -15.56 -14.96 -5.98
CA GLU A 134 -14.88 -16.25 -5.95
C GLU A 134 -13.37 -16.02 -5.99
N ALA A 135 -12.62 -16.83 -5.24
CA ALA A 135 -11.16 -16.76 -5.22
C ALA A 135 -10.61 -17.09 -6.62
N ASN A 136 -9.73 -16.24 -7.15
CA ASN A 136 -9.03 -16.58 -8.37
C ASN A 136 -7.90 -17.58 -8.07
N LEU A 137 -8.16 -18.86 -8.34
CA LEU A 137 -7.23 -19.94 -8.02
C LEU A 137 -5.92 -19.86 -8.82
N LYS A 138 -5.88 -19.15 -9.96
CA LYS A 138 -4.64 -18.89 -10.70
C LYS A 138 -3.65 -18.00 -9.96
N THR A 139 -4.07 -17.33 -8.89
CA THR A 139 -3.14 -16.52 -8.07
C THR A 139 -2.14 -17.40 -7.31
N TRP A 140 -2.47 -18.67 -7.04
CA TRP A 140 -1.56 -19.63 -6.41
C TRP A 140 -0.38 -20.03 -7.30
N CYS A 141 -0.44 -19.80 -8.62
CA CYS A 141 0.71 -20.00 -9.51
C CYS A 141 1.88 -19.06 -9.19
N LEU A 142 1.66 -17.98 -8.45
CA LEU A 142 2.71 -17.08 -7.95
C LEU A 142 3.42 -17.61 -6.69
N ALA A 143 2.90 -18.69 -6.09
CA ALA A 143 3.38 -19.23 -4.82
C ALA A 143 3.49 -20.76 -4.88
N PRO A 144 4.26 -21.33 -5.82
CA PRO A 144 4.30 -22.77 -6.05
C PRO A 144 4.83 -23.58 -4.85
N GLY A 145 5.63 -22.97 -3.96
CA GLY A 145 6.08 -23.61 -2.73
C GLY A 145 4.96 -23.98 -1.73
N TYR A 146 3.72 -23.57 -2.00
CA TYR A 146 2.54 -23.96 -1.21
C TYR A 146 1.70 -25.05 -1.88
N GLU A 147 2.19 -25.72 -2.93
CA GLU A 147 1.47 -26.72 -3.72
C GLU A 147 0.76 -27.79 -2.88
N ASP A 148 1.45 -28.42 -1.93
CA ASP A 148 0.85 -29.47 -1.10
C ASP A 148 -0.27 -28.93 -0.21
N TYR A 149 -0.03 -27.77 0.41
CA TYR A 149 -1.02 -27.07 1.25
C TYR A 149 -2.28 -26.75 0.45
N ILE A 150 -2.13 -26.07 -0.70
CA ILE A 150 -3.27 -25.63 -1.50
C ILE A 150 -4.01 -26.80 -2.11
N HIS A 151 -3.32 -27.89 -2.46
CA HIS A 151 -3.94 -29.06 -3.06
C HIS A 151 -4.78 -29.81 -2.03
N ALA A 152 -4.19 -30.12 -0.86
CA ALA A 152 -4.91 -30.71 0.25
C ALA A 152 -6.14 -29.85 0.63
N CYS A 153 -5.97 -28.54 0.64
CA CYS A 153 -7.03 -27.65 1.06
C CYS A 153 -8.17 -27.50 0.03
N ILE A 154 -7.85 -27.22 -1.23
CA ILE A 154 -8.85 -26.83 -2.25
C ILE A 154 -9.40 -28.05 -2.98
N VAL A 155 -8.53 -29.02 -3.30
CA VAL A 155 -8.89 -30.20 -4.09
C VAL A 155 -9.39 -31.30 -3.16
N GLU A 156 -8.59 -31.69 -2.17
CA GLU A 156 -8.94 -32.79 -1.26
C GLU A 156 -9.95 -32.34 -0.17
N LYS A 157 -10.01 -31.04 0.09
CA LYS A 157 -10.84 -30.43 1.16
C LYS A 157 -10.49 -30.97 2.55
N ASP A 158 -9.23 -31.31 2.76
CA ASP A 158 -8.69 -31.80 4.02
C ASP A 158 -7.79 -30.73 4.66
N LEU A 159 -8.37 -30.01 5.63
CA LEU A 159 -7.68 -28.96 6.37
C LEU A 159 -6.66 -29.51 7.38
N VAL A 160 -6.82 -30.77 7.81
CA VAL A 160 -5.90 -31.40 8.77
C VAL A 160 -4.63 -31.79 8.05
N LYS A 161 -4.74 -32.30 6.82
CA LYS A 161 -3.59 -32.60 5.98
C LYS A 161 -2.87 -31.35 5.47
N ALA A 162 -3.58 -30.23 5.37
CA ALA A 162 -2.99 -28.97 4.93
C ALA A 162 -2.11 -28.29 6.00
N GLY A 163 -2.36 -28.48 7.31
CA GLY A 163 -1.67 -27.76 8.40
C GLY A 163 -0.67 -28.62 9.17
#